data_AF-A0A534MX44-F1
#
_entry.id   AF-A0A534MX44-F1
#
_cell.length_a   1.000
_cell.length_b   1.000
_cell.length_c   1.000
_cell.angle_alpha   90.00
_cell.angle_beta   90.00
_cell.angle_gamma   90.00
#
_symmetry.space_group_name_H-M   'P 1'
#
loop_
_entity.id
_entity.type
_entity.pdbx_description
1 polymer ?
#
loop_
_entity_poly.entity_id
_entity_poly.type
_entity_poly.pdbx_seq_one_letter_code
_entity_poly.pdbx_strand_id
1 'polypeptide(L)'
;MAKVRNPLAGFGITIASALGFSFFMCVPILFLPQAELVYFYLPFALFGVGAFAGRSGFLGTLGFIGATMGAFLGVYAFQSVFLPQGWPLWFSDWAILMDAAFGACCGIGGLASGKLGLRRIERMSETGLKMRRCLKCGAKVGIAARKCWSCRAYLPPTG
;
A
#
# COMPACT_ATOMS: atom_id res chain seq x y z
N MET A 1 -6.13 15.17 17.65
CA MET A 1 -7.15 14.97 16.61
C MET A 1 -6.66 13.87 15.67
N ALA A 2 -7.40 12.77 15.51
CA ALA A 2 -7.06 11.74 14.54
C ALA A 2 -7.24 12.34 13.13
N LYS A 3 -6.13 12.48 12.39
CA LYS A 3 -6.16 12.95 10.99
C LYS A 3 -6.92 11.90 10.18
N VAL A 4 -8.21 12.15 9.92
CA VAL A 4 -9.03 11.31 9.03
C VAL A 4 -8.39 11.37 7.66
N ARG A 5 -7.53 10.40 7.35
CA ARG A 5 -6.86 10.30 6.05
C ARG A 5 -7.91 9.90 5.03
N ASN A 6 -8.17 10.79 4.07
CA ASN A 6 -9.09 10.52 2.97
C ASN A 6 -8.57 9.30 2.16
N PRO A 7 -9.35 8.22 2.02
CA PRO A 7 -8.92 7.01 1.31
C PRO A 7 -8.58 7.30 -0.16
N LEU A 8 -9.26 8.26 -0.81
CA LEU A 8 -8.90 8.71 -2.16
C LEU A 8 -7.53 9.37 -2.22
N ALA A 9 -7.19 10.18 -1.22
CA ALA A 9 -5.87 10.80 -1.15
C ALA A 9 -4.77 9.75 -0.94
N GLY A 10 -5.05 8.71 -0.13
CA GLY A 10 -4.15 7.55 0.00
C GLY A 10 -3.94 6.83 -1.32
N PHE A 11 -5.01 6.61 -2.09
CA PHE A 11 -4.94 6.00 -3.42
C PHE A 11 -4.14 6.84 -4.43
N GLY A 12 -4.36 8.15 -4.48
CA GLY A 12 -3.58 9.05 -5.34
C GLY A 12 -2.07 9.01 -4.98
N ILE A 13 -1.74 8.99 -3.69
CA ILE A 13 -0.36 8.88 -3.21
C ILE A 13 0.23 7.52 -3.57
N THR A 14 -0.53 6.41 -3.48
CA THR A 14 -0.05 5.08 -3.92
C THR A 14 0.34 5.08 -5.39
N ILE A 15 -0.47 5.69 -6.26
CA ILE A 15 -0.19 5.75 -7.71
C ILE A 15 1.04 6.62 -7.98
N ALA A 16 1.08 7.83 -7.41
CA ALA A 16 2.18 8.77 -7.65
C ALA A 16 3.53 8.23 -7.13
N SER A 17 3.52 7.61 -5.95
CA SER A 17 4.73 6.99 -5.40
C SER A 17 5.15 5.75 -6.18
N ALA A 18 4.21 4.86 -6.55
CA ALA A 18 4.53 3.68 -7.35
C ALA A 18 5.10 4.07 -8.72
N LEU A 19 4.57 5.11 -9.37
CA LEU A 19 5.06 5.63 -10.64
C LEU A 19 6.48 6.19 -10.52
N GLY A 20 6.73 7.07 -9.54
CA GLY A 20 8.05 7.66 -9.35
C GLY A 20 9.11 6.60 -9.01
N PHE A 21 8.80 5.73 -8.06
CA PHE A 21 9.76 4.71 -7.62
C PHE A 21 9.98 3.60 -8.65
N SER A 22 8.95 3.16 -9.38
CA SER A 22 9.16 2.17 -10.45
C SER A 22 10.05 2.72 -11.55
N PHE A 23 9.88 3.98 -11.93
CA PHE A 23 10.74 4.66 -12.90
C PHE A 23 12.21 4.69 -12.44
N PHE A 24 12.47 5.02 -11.17
CA PHE A 24 13.84 5.03 -10.64
C PHE A 24 14.44 3.63 -10.50
N MET A 25 13.64 2.61 -10.19
CA MET A 25 14.12 1.23 -10.12
C MET A 25 14.50 0.65 -11.48
N CYS A 26 14.13 1.29 -12.58
CA CYS A 26 14.58 0.92 -13.92
C CYS A 26 15.96 1.52 -14.29
N VAL A 27 16.47 2.52 -13.56
CA VAL A 27 17.77 3.16 -13.85
C VAL A 27 18.95 2.19 -13.93
N PRO A 28 19.09 1.17 -13.05
CA PRO A 28 20.18 0.20 -13.14
C PRO A 28 20.26 -0.54 -14.49
N ILE A 29 19.15 -0.67 -15.21
CA ILE A 29 19.07 -1.35 -16.51
C ILE A 29 19.93 -0.62 -17.56
N LEU A 30 20.10 0.70 -17.44
CA LEU A 30 20.91 1.49 -18.39
C LEU A 30 22.40 1.17 -18.30
N PHE A 31 22.87 0.75 -17.12
CA PHE A 31 24.28 0.45 -16.87
C PHE A 31 24.60 -1.03 -17.05
N LEU A 32 23.61 -1.91 -16.84
CA LEU A 32 23.74 -3.36 -16.91
C LEU A 32 22.59 -3.97 -17.74
N PRO A 33 22.63 -3.89 -19.09
CA PRO A 33 21.58 -4.38 -19.99
C PRO A 33 21.63 -5.90 -20.17
N GLN A 34 21.75 -6.66 -19.08
CA GLN A 34 21.71 -8.12 -19.09
C GLN A 34 20.28 -8.58 -18.83
N ALA A 35 19.73 -9.41 -19.72
CA ALA A 35 18.37 -9.92 -19.61
C ALA A 35 18.12 -10.62 -18.26
N GLU A 36 19.09 -11.38 -17.79
CA GLU A 36 19.05 -12.10 -16.51
C GLU A 36 18.87 -11.15 -15.32
N LEU A 37 19.56 -10.02 -15.35
CA LEU A 37 19.44 -9.02 -14.30
C LEU A 37 18.06 -8.35 -14.35
N VAL A 38 17.54 -8.03 -15.53
CA VAL A 38 16.20 -7.43 -15.66
C VAL A 38 15.11 -8.37 -15.13
N TYR A 39 15.11 -9.64 -15.55
CA TYR A 39 14.08 -10.59 -15.12
C TYR A 39 14.21 -11.04 -13.66
N PHE A 40 15.42 -10.99 -13.08
CA PHE A 40 15.62 -11.36 -11.68
C PHE A 40 15.53 -10.19 -10.71
N TYR A 41 16.03 -9.00 -11.05
CA TYR A 41 16.03 -7.85 -10.15
C TYR A 41 14.69 -7.11 -10.16
N LEU A 42 14.14 -6.85 -11.36
CA LEU A 42 13.02 -5.92 -11.52
C LEU A 42 11.74 -6.40 -10.82
N PRO A 43 11.34 -7.69 -10.88
CA PRO A 43 10.18 -8.18 -10.14
C PRO A 43 10.31 -7.98 -8.62
N PHE A 44 11.49 -8.22 -8.04
CA PHE A 44 11.72 -8.06 -6.60
C PHE A 44 11.79 -6.60 -6.19
N ALA A 45 12.46 -5.76 -6.98
CA ALA A 45 12.51 -4.33 -6.75
C ALA A 45 11.10 -3.72 -6.81
N LEU A 46 10.31 -4.08 -7.83
CA LEU A 46 8.94 -3.61 -7.99
C LEU A 46 8.00 -4.16 -6.92
N PHE A 47 8.16 -5.40 -6.49
CA PHE A 47 7.45 -5.92 -5.32
C PHE A 47 7.73 -5.07 -4.06
N GLY A 48 9.00 -4.71 -3.83
CA GLY A 48 9.39 -3.83 -2.73
C GLY A 48 8.77 -2.43 -2.84
N VAL A 49 8.80 -1.83 -4.04
CA VAL A 49 8.15 -0.54 -4.32
C VAL A 49 6.65 -0.61 -4.04
N GLY A 50 5.98 -1.67 -4.49
CA GLY A 50 4.56 -1.89 -4.25
C GLY A 50 4.24 -2.03 -2.77
N ALA A 51 5.06 -2.78 -2.03
CA ALA A 51 4.92 -2.93 -0.58
C ALA A 51 5.10 -1.60 0.17
N PHE A 52 6.00 -0.74 -0.30
CA PHE A 52 6.22 0.59 0.29
C PHE A 52 5.09 1.56 -0.05
N ALA A 53 4.68 1.63 -1.32
CA ALA A 53 3.62 2.51 -1.79
C ALA A 53 2.29 2.14 -1.13
N GLY A 54 1.94 0.84 -1.13
CA GLY A 54 0.69 0.29 -0.59
C GLY A 54 0.46 0.51 0.90
N ARG A 55 1.50 0.87 1.68
CA ARG A 55 1.37 1.24 3.11
C ARG A 55 0.45 2.43 3.34
N SER A 56 0.28 3.29 2.34
CA SER A 56 -0.58 4.48 2.42
C SER A 56 -2.06 4.20 2.10
N GLY A 57 -2.36 3.11 1.40
CA GLY A 57 -3.71 2.65 1.08
C GLY A 57 -4.23 1.66 2.11
N PHE A 58 -5.25 2.04 2.89
CA PHE A 58 -5.79 1.18 3.95
C PHE A 58 -6.58 -0.04 3.43
N LEU A 59 -6.89 -0.11 2.13
CA LEU A 59 -7.55 -1.23 1.48
C LEU A 59 -6.56 -1.96 0.57
N GLY A 60 -6.33 -3.25 0.83
CA GLY A 60 -5.39 -4.07 0.04
C GLY A 60 -5.71 -4.16 -1.46
N THR A 61 -6.99 -4.07 -1.84
CA THR A 61 -7.39 -4.05 -3.26
C THR A 61 -7.08 -2.72 -3.94
N LEU A 62 -7.26 -1.59 -3.24
CA LEU A 62 -6.86 -0.28 -3.74
C LEU A 62 -5.32 -0.16 -3.81
N GLY A 63 -4.62 -0.75 -2.84
CA GLY A 63 -3.16 -0.86 -2.87
C GLY A 63 -2.65 -1.68 -4.05
N PHE A 64 -3.32 -2.78 -4.39
CA PHE A 64 -3.04 -3.56 -5.60
C PHE A 64 -3.22 -2.71 -6.87
N ILE A 65 -4.43 -2.19 -7.09
CA ILE A 65 -4.78 -1.45 -8.31
C ILE A 65 -3.92 -0.19 -8.48
N GLY A 66 -3.68 0.53 -7.38
CA GLY A 66 -2.87 1.75 -7.41
C GLY A 66 -1.40 1.47 -7.71
N ALA A 67 -0.85 0.42 -7.09
CA ALA A 67 0.54 0.02 -7.32
C ALA A 67 0.75 -0.60 -8.70
N THR A 68 -0.19 -1.41 -9.22
CA THR A 68 -0.10 -1.96 -10.58
C THR A 68 -0.12 -0.84 -11.62
N MET A 69 -1.08 0.08 -11.52
CA MET A 69 -1.26 1.15 -12.49
C MET A 69 -0.10 2.14 -12.45
N GLY A 70 0.34 2.54 -11.25
CA GLY A 70 1.49 3.42 -11.10
C GLY A 70 2.78 2.78 -11.62
N ALA A 71 3.02 1.51 -11.28
CA ALA A 71 4.22 0.81 -11.73
C ALA A 71 4.25 0.60 -13.24
N PHE A 72 3.14 0.16 -13.84
CA PHE A 72 3.00 0.01 -15.28
C PHE A 72 3.32 1.33 -16.00
N LEU A 73 2.70 2.44 -15.58
CA LEU A 73 2.97 3.75 -16.17
C LEU A 73 4.41 4.20 -15.99
N GLY A 74 5.03 3.96 -14.83
CA GLY A 74 6.41 4.36 -14.57
C GLY A 74 7.44 3.53 -15.36
N VAL A 75 7.24 2.22 -15.50
CA VAL A 75 8.09 1.35 -16.33
C VAL A 75 7.93 1.72 -17.81
N TYR A 76 6.69 1.91 -18.26
CA TYR A 76 6.38 2.32 -19.63
C TYR A 76 6.96 3.70 -19.98
N ALA A 77 6.86 4.68 -19.05
CA ALA A 77 7.47 5.99 -19.22
C ALA A 77 9.00 5.90 -19.29
N PHE A 78 9.62 5.00 -18.52
CA PHE A 78 11.06 4.79 -18.59
C PHE A 78 11.51 4.21 -19.94
N GLN A 79 10.80 3.20 -20.42
CA GLN A 79 11.09 2.57 -21.71
C GLN A 79 10.94 3.55 -22.88
N SER A 80 9.90 4.38 -22.86
CA SER A 80 9.66 5.36 -23.93
C SER A 80 10.70 6.48 -23.99
N VAL A 81 11.35 6.82 -22.87
CA VAL A 81 12.35 7.90 -22.80
C VAL A 81 13.77 7.39 -23.05
N PHE A 82 14.14 6.24 -22.48
CA PHE A 82 15.54 5.82 -22.43
C PHE A 82 15.90 4.59 -23.26
N LEU A 83 14.92 3.79 -23.71
CA LEU A 83 15.20 2.62 -24.54
C LEU A 83 14.87 2.90 -26.01
N PRO A 84 15.78 2.56 -26.95
CA PRO A 84 15.57 2.76 -28.38
C PRO A 84 14.43 1.91 -28.96
N GLN A 85 13.96 0.88 -28.23
CA GLN A 85 12.76 0.10 -28.56
C GLN A 85 11.44 0.81 -28.21
N GLY A 86 11.49 1.96 -27.52
CA GLY A 86 10.31 2.75 -27.17
C GLY A 86 9.70 3.52 -28.34
N TRP A 87 10.41 3.61 -29.48
CA TRP A 87 9.99 4.32 -30.68
C TRP A 87 10.29 3.49 -31.94
N PRO A 88 9.29 3.19 -32.80
CA PRO A 88 7.88 3.59 -32.74
C PRO A 88 7.12 2.79 -31.68
N LEU A 89 6.10 3.42 -31.09
CA LEU A 89 5.11 2.87 -30.13
C LEU A 89 4.25 1.74 -30.72
N TRP A 90 4.78 0.93 -31.62
CA TRP A 90 4.13 -0.31 -31.95
C TRP A 90 4.20 -1.20 -30.73
N PHE A 91 3.01 -1.60 -30.32
CA PHE A 91 2.75 -2.67 -29.37
C PHE A 91 3.51 -3.90 -29.89
N SER A 92 4.80 -3.99 -29.56
CA SER A 92 5.45 -5.27 -29.40
C SER A 92 4.63 -5.93 -28.29
N ASP A 93 3.67 -6.76 -28.68
CA ASP A 93 2.68 -7.36 -27.77
C ASP A 93 3.37 -7.94 -26.52
N TRP A 94 4.60 -8.43 -26.70
CA TRP A 94 5.47 -8.96 -25.66
C TRP A 94 6.01 -7.93 -24.67
N ALA A 95 6.40 -6.72 -25.10
CA ALA A 95 6.95 -5.70 -24.19
C ALA A 95 5.88 -5.18 -23.22
N ILE A 96 4.67 -4.98 -23.72
CA ILE A 96 3.54 -4.49 -22.90
C ILE A 96 3.03 -5.58 -21.96
N LEU A 97 3.06 -6.85 -22.38
CA LEU A 97 2.81 -7.98 -21.50
C LEU A 97 3.83 -8.05 -20.36
N MET A 98 5.11 -7.78 -20.64
CA MET A 98 6.16 -7.75 -19.61
C MET A 98 5.98 -6.57 -18.66
N ASP A 99 5.66 -5.38 -19.16
CA ASP A 99 5.36 -4.21 -18.32
C ASP A 99 4.13 -4.45 -17.44
N ALA A 100 3.11 -5.11 -17.98
CA ALA A 100 1.94 -5.52 -17.21
C ALA A 100 2.31 -6.56 -16.15
N ALA A 101 3.19 -7.52 -16.44
CA ALA A 101 3.69 -8.50 -15.48
C ALA A 101 4.51 -7.83 -14.36
N PHE A 102 5.39 -6.90 -14.70
CA PHE A 102 6.15 -6.08 -13.75
C PHE A 102 5.23 -5.19 -12.90
N GLY A 103 4.22 -4.58 -13.52
CA GLY A 103 3.15 -3.88 -12.83
C GLY A 103 2.42 -4.80 -11.85
N ALA A 104 2.09 -6.02 -12.26
CA ALA A 104 1.45 -7.02 -11.41
C ALA A 104 2.32 -7.41 -10.21
N CYS A 105 3.64 -7.58 -10.38
CA CYS A 105 4.58 -7.82 -9.28
C CYS A 105 4.54 -6.68 -8.24
N CYS A 106 4.51 -5.43 -8.70
CA CYS A 106 4.32 -4.27 -7.83
C CYS A 106 2.95 -4.29 -7.14
N GLY A 107 1.89 -4.61 -7.88
CA GLY A 107 0.56 -4.84 -7.37
C GLY A 107 0.51 -5.84 -6.21
N ILE A 108 1.15 -7.01 -6.37
CA ILE A 108 1.20 -8.05 -5.34
C ILE A 108 1.89 -7.53 -4.07
N GLY A 109 2.96 -6.73 -4.19
CA GLY A 109 3.57 -6.03 -3.06
C GLY A 109 2.62 -5.05 -2.37
N GLY A 110 1.87 -4.27 -3.16
CA GLY A 110 0.82 -3.36 -2.67
C GLY A 110 -0.32 -4.08 -1.96
N LEU A 111 -0.72 -5.25 -2.48
CA LEU A 111 -1.74 -6.11 -1.88
C LEU A 111 -1.27 -6.72 -0.56
N ALA A 112 -0.02 -7.20 -0.51
CA ALA A 112 0.56 -7.76 0.70
C ALA A 112 0.61 -6.73 1.84
N SER A 113 1.10 -5.52 1.55
CA SER A 113 1.15 -4.42 2.53
C SER A 113 -0.24 -3.96 2.96
N GLY A 114 -1.20 -3.86 2.05
CA GLY A 114 -2.57 -3.47 2.38
C GLY A 114 -3.36 -4.53 3.15
N LYS A 115 -3.14 -5.83 2.90
CA LYS A 115 -3.69 -6.93 3.74
C LYS A 115 -3.12 -6.90 5.15
N LEU A 116 -1.83 -6.61 5.31
CA LEU A 116 -1.21 -6.42 6.63
C LEU A 116 -1.77 -5.17 7.35
N GLY A 117 -2.06 -4.11 6.59
CA GLY A 117 -2.73 -2.90 7.10
C GLY A 117 -4.15 -3.20 7.62
N LEU A 118 -4.95 -3.94 6.86
CA LEU A 118 -6.29 -4.38 7.26
C LEU A 118 -6.25 -5.24 8.52
N ARG A 119 -5.36 -6.24 8.59
CA ARG A 119 -5.15 -7.05 9.80
C ARG A 119 -4.73 -6.23 11.01
N ARG A 120 -3.95 -5.16 10.81
CA ARG A 120 -3.59 -4.24 11.89
C ARG A 120 -4.79 -3.41 12.34
N ILE A 121 -5.65 -2.95 11.43
CA ILE A 121 -6.90 -2.26 11.78
C ILE A 121 -7.86 -3.21 12.48
N GLU A 122 -8.05 -4.43 11.99
CA GLU A 122 -8.87 -5.47 12.63
C GLU A 122 -8.36 -5.75 14.04
N ARG A 123 -7.06 -6.03 14.21
CA ARG A 123 -6.47 -6.17 15.55
C ARG A 123 -6.66 -4.93 16.40
N MET A 124 -6.50 -3.73 15.86
CA MET A 124 -6.75 -2.47 16.58
C MET A 124 -8.24 -2.18 16.80
N SER A 125 -9.17 -2.87 16.14
CA SER A 125 -10.61 -2.82 16.39
C SER A 125 -11.02 -3.87 17.44
N GLU A 126 -10.35 -5.02 17.45
CA GLU A 126 -10.51 -6.08 18.44
C GLU A 126 -9.89 -5.68 19.79
N THR A 127 -8.69 -5.09 19.77
CA THR A 127 -8.05 -4.45 20.94
C THR A 127 -8.48 -3.00 21.14
N GLY A 128 -9.14 -2.40 20.15
CA GLY A 128 -9.74 -1.07 20.21
C GLY A 128 -10.99 -1.07 21.04
N LEU A 129 -10.81 -1.38 22.33
CA LEU A 129 -11.68 -1.05 23.44
C LEU A 129 -13.15 -1.12 23.03
N LYS A 130 -13.74 -2.33 23.08
CA LYS A 130 -15.17 -2.41 23.41
C LYS A 130 -15.36 -1.49 24.63
N MET A 131 -15.91 -0.31 24.40
CA MET A 131 -16.04 0.74 25.41
C MET A 131 -17.41 0.56 26.04
N ARG A 132 -17.44 0.50 27.36
CA ARG A 132 -18.69 0.49 28.11
C ARG A 132 -18.96 1.89 28.64
N ARG A 133 -20.23 2.23 28.81
CA ARG A 133 -20.60 3.48 29.48
C ARG A 133 -20.63 3.26 30.98
N CYS A 134 -20.21 4.26 31.74
CA CYS A 134 -20.43 4.27 33.18
C CYS A 134 -21.93 4.35 33.47
N LEU A 135 -22.44 3.46 34.32
CA LEU A 135 -23.86 3.45 34.71
C LEU A 135 -24.27 4.70 35.51
N LYS A 136 -23.32 5.39 36.16
CA LYS A 136 -23.57 6.61 36.95
C LYS A 136 -23.58 7.89 36.13
N CYS A 137 -22.57 8.11 35.29
CA CYS A 137 -22.39 9.39 34.58
C CYS A 137 -22.45 9.28 33.04
N GLY A 138 -22.66 8.07 32.49
CA GLY A 138 -22.72 7.86 31.05
C GLY A 138 -21.39 8.00 30.30
N ALA A 139 -20.29 8.39 30.97
CA ALA A 139 -18.98 8.55 30.34
C ALA A 139 -18.50 7.23 29.70
N LYS A 140 -17.89 7.32 28.51
CA LYS A 140 -17.26 6.17 27.86
C LYS A 140 -15.99 5.78 28.63
N VAL A 141 -15.88 4.51 28.98
CA VAL A 141 -14.77 3.93 29.74
C VAL A 141 -14.36 2.61 29.10
N GLY A 142 -13.09 2.24 29.18
CA GLY A 142 -12.62 0.93 28.72
C GLY A 142 -13.24 -0.22 29.52
N ILE A 143 -13.45 -1.39 28.90
CA ILE A 143 -14.04 -2.55 29.58
C ILE A 143 -13.24 -3.02 30.80
N ALA A 144 -11.91 -2.91 30.77
CA ALA A 144 -11.04 -3.29 31.89
C ALA A 144 -10.95 -2.21 32.99
N ALA A 145 -11.58 -1.05 32.84
CA ALA A 145 -11.49 0.03 33.82
C ALA A 145 -12.27 -0.32 35.10
N ARG A 146 -11.59 -0.29 36.25
CA ARG A 146 -12.21 -0.52 37.58
C ARG A 146 -12.78 0.75 38.21
N LYS A 147 -12.42 1.92 37.70
CA LYS A 147 -12.93 3.23 38.12
C LYS A 147 -13.22 4.09 36.90
N CYS A 148 -14.32 4.84 36.95
CA CYS A 148 -14.64 5.81 35.90
C CYS A 148 -13.68 7.00 35.99
N TRP A 149 -13.13 7.45 34.86
CA TRP A 149 -12.23 8.61 34.84
C TRP A 149 -12.93 9.93 35.18
N SER A 150 -14.24 10.04 34.88
CA SER A 150 -15.05 11.24 35.12
C SER A 150 -15.60 11.30 36.55
N CYS A 151 -16.38 10.31 36.98
CA CYS A 151 -17.05 10.34 38.30
C CYS A 151 -16.30 9.55 39.40
N ARG A 152 -15.16 8.93 39.08
CA ARG A 152 -14.38 8.04 39.97
C ARG A 152 -15.17 6.87 40.56
N ALA A 153 -16.41 6.63 40.11
CA ALA A 153 -17.24 5.55 40.59
C ALA A 153 -16.63 4.19 40.23
N TYR A 154 -16.81 3.23 41.13
CA TYR A 154 -16.44 1.84 40.91
C TYR A 154 -17.22 1.25 39.74
N LEU A 155 -16.52 0.45 38.94
CA LEU A 155 -16.99 -0.15 37.71
C LEU A 155 -16.85 -1.67 37.87
N PRO A 156 -17.95 -2.44 38.02
CA PRO A 156 -17.88 -3.88 38.22
C PRO A 156 -17.26 -4.58 37.00
N PRO A 157 -16.43 -5.62 37.16
CA PRO A 157 -15.88 -6.35 36.03
C PRO A 157 -17.01 -7.01 35.25
N THR A 158 -17.14 -6.67 33.96
CA THR A 158 -18.02 -7.38 33.03
C THR A 158 -17.22 -8.56 32.50
N GLY A 159 -17.59 -9.78 32.93
CA GLY A 159 -17.07 -11.03 32.36
C GLY A 159 -17.44 -11.18 30.90
#